data_AF-A0A1G9RHP8-F1
#
_entry.id   AF-A0A1G9RHP8-F1
#
_cell.length_a   1.000
_cell.length_b   1.000
_cell.length_c   1.000
_cell.angle_alpha   90.00
_cell.angle_beta   90.00
_cell.angle_gamma   90.00
#
_symmetry.space_group_name_H-M   'P 1'
#
loop_
_entity.id
_entity.type
_entity.pdbx_description
1 polymer ?
#
loop_
_entity_poly.entity_id
_entity_poly.type
_entity_poly.pdbx_seq_one_letter_code
_entity_poly.pdbx_strand_id
1 'polypeptide(L)'
;MTPDALLRDLLQAGIEPGLTPDGENITVPAGRLTDTQRAAIRQFKRELIERLQESARLTTELLAASMRACDHWGDSAEAREQMRQDVLATPHHLRADLLEHLQREYGRPRHAD
;
A
#
# COMPACT_ATOMS: atom_id res chain seq x y z
N MET A 1 15.46 -4.66 16.84
CA MET A 1 14.78 -4.86 15.55
C MET A 1 13.78 -3.73 15.39
N THR A 2 13.67 -3.09 14.23
CA THR A 2 12.66 -2.04 13.98
C THR A 2 11.48 -2.63 13.20
N PRO A 3 10.30 -1.97 13.16
CA PRO A 3 9.16 -2.43 12.37
C PRO A 3 9.52 -2.59 10.88
N ASP A 4 10.31 -1.66 10.35
CA ASP A 4 10.79 -1.68 8.95
C ASP A 4 11.74 -2.86 8.68
N ALA A 5 12.67 -3.11 9.61
CA ALA A 5 13.58 -4.25 9.51
C ALA A 5 12.84 -5.59 9.58
N LEU A 6 11.81 -5.69 10.43
CA LEU A 6 10.96 -6.87 10.49
C LEU A 6 10.17 -7.07 9.19
N LEU A 7 9.59 -6.01 8.63
CA LEU A 7 8.88 -6.09 7.35
C LEU A 7 9.82 -6.58 6.23
N ARG A 8 11.03 -6.04 6.17
CA ARG A 8 12.06 -6.47 5.22
C ARG A 8 12.46 -7.93 5.43
N ASP A 9 12.66 -8.36 6.68
CA ASP A 9 12.99 -9.76 7.01
C ASP A 9 11.89 -10.73 6.56
N LEU A 10 10.62 -10.39 6.81
CA LEU A 10 9.47 -11.18 6.36
C LEU A 10 9.44 -11.28 4.83
N LEU A 11 9.59 -10.16 4.12
CA LEU A 11 9.63 -10.14 2.65
C LEU A 11 10.81 -10.95 2.10
N GLN A 12 11.99 -10.87 2.70
CA GLN A 12 13.16 -11.68 2.32
C GLN A 12 12.93 -13.18 2.55
N ALA A 13 12.13 -13.53 3.56
CA ALA A 13 11.68 -14.91 3.79
C ALA A 13 10.54 -15.36 2.85
N GLY A 14 10.08 -14.49 1.93
CA GLY A 14 8.94 -14.73 1.06
C GLY A 14 7.60 -14.76 1.81
N ILE A 15 7.52 -14.04 2.93
CA ILE A 15 6.33 -13.89 3.76
C ILE A 15 5.79 -12.49 3.52
N GLU A 16 4.65 -12.39 2.85
CA GLU A 16 3.95 -11.13 2.67
C GLU A 16 2.93 -10.93 3.81
N PRO A 17 3.18 -10.01 4.76
CA PRO A 17 2.21 -9.70 5.79
C PRO A 17 1.05 -8.89 5.20
N GLY A 18 -0.16 -9.41 5.36
CA GLY A 18 -1.41 -8.73 5.02
C GLY A 18 -2.12 -8.18 6.26
N LEU A 19 -3.20 -7.43 6.03
CA LEU A 19 -4.17 -7.11 7.07
C LEU A 19 -5.34 -8.09 7.00
N THR A 20 -5.97 -8.35 8.16
CA THR A 20 -7.31 -8.96 8.18
C THR A 20 -8.31 -8.05 7.48
N PRO A 21 -9.43 -8.58 6.96
CA PRO A 21 -10.49 -7.76 6.34
C PRO A 21 -10.99 -6.63 7.25
N ASP A 22 -11.03 -6.84 8.56
CA ASP A 22 -11.41 -5.82 9.55
C ASP A 22 -10.31 -4.77 9.81
N GLY A 23 -9.09 -4.97 9.28
CA GLY A 23 -7.95 -4.08 9.47
C GLY A 23 -7.35 -4.06 10.88
N GLU A 24 -7.90 -4.81 11.83
CA GLU A 24 -7.46 -4.82 13.24
C GLU A 24 -6.31 -5.78 13.54
N ASN A 25 -6.02 -6.73 12.63
CA ASN A 25 -5.01 -7.76 12.83
C ASN A 25 -4.17 -7.97 11.56
N ILE A 26 -3.03 -8.63 11.74
CA ILE A 26 -2.10 -8.96 10.65
C ILE A 26 -2.33 -10.42 10.27
N THR A 27 -2.46 -10.68 8.97
CA THR A 27 -2.48 -12.01 8.38
C THR A 27 -1.11 -12.36 7.83
N VAL A 28 -0.62 -13.54 8.20
CA VAL A 28 0.67 -14.07 7.77
C VAL A 28 0.49 -15.55 7.46
N PRO A 29 1.11 -16.07 6.38
CA PRO A 29 0.98 -17.48 6.02
C PRO A 29 1.48 -18.39 7.16
N ALA A 30 0.59 -19.29 7.60
CA ALA A 30 0.87 -20.20 8.70
C ALA A 30 2.02 -21.17 8.33
N GLY A 31 2.88 -21.49 9.31
CA GLY A 31 3.96 -22.47 9.15
C GLY A 31 5.26 -21.95 8.53
N ARG A 32 5.31 -20.69 8.06
CA ARG A 32 6.53 -20.07 7.51
C ARG A 32 7.34 -19.25 8.53
N LEU A 33 6.72 -18.89 9.66
CA LEU A 33 7.31 -17.99 10.65
C LEU A 33 8.19 -18.72 11.66
N THR A 34 9.38 -18.17 11.90
CA THR A 34 10.26 -18.57 13.00
C THR A 34 9.76 -18.03 14.34
N ASP A 35 10.21 -18.61 15.45
CA ASP A 35 9.88 -18.12 16.80
C ASP A 35 10.30 -16.67 17.03
N THR A 36 11.46 -16.28 16.48
CA THR A 36 11.95 -14.89 16.53
C THR A 36 11.03 -13.94 15.75
N GLN A 37 10.60 -14.32 14.55
CA GLN A 37 9.64 -13.52 13.76
C GLN A 37 8.30 -13.41 14.47
N ARG A 38 7.80 -14.50 15.09
CA ARG A 38 6.56 -14.47 15.89
C ARG A 38 6.68 -13.53 17.09
N ALA A 39 7.80 -13.56 17.80
CA ALA A 39 8.04 -12.66 18.92
C ALA A 39 8.12 -11.19 18.46
N ALA A 40 8.81 -10.92 17.35
CA ALA A 40 8.92 -9.59 16.77
C ALA A 40 7.57 -9.05 16.25
N ILE A 41 6.77 -9.88 15.56
CA ILE A 41 5.42 -9.51 15.12
C ILE A 41 4.53 -9.19 16.32
N ARG A 42 4.61 -9.96 17.42
CA ARG A 42 3.83 -9.65 18.64
C ARG A 42 4.30 -8.36 19.31
N GLN A 43 5.61 -8.11 19.33
CA GLN A 43 6.20 -6.90 19.91
C GLN A 43 5.79 -5.65 19.14
N PHE A 44 5.91 -5.67 17.81
CA PHE A 44 5.63 -4.53 16.93
C PHE A 44 4.26 -4.61 16.25
N LYS A 45 3.34 -5.43 16.79
CA LYS A 45 2.05 -5.72 16.15
C LYS A 45 1.30 -4.45 15.79
N ARG A 46 1.23 -3.52 16.75
CA ARG A 46 0.48 -2.27 16.59
C ARG A 46 1.09 -1.37 15.51
N GLU A 47 2.39 -1.13 15.58
CA GLU A 47 3.11 -0.34 14.57
C GLU A 47 3.04 -0.96 13.17
N LEU A 48 3.09 -2.30 13.06
CA LEU A 48 2.89 -3.00 11.79
C LEU A 48 1.48 -2.79 11.24
N ILE A 49 0.45 -2.90 12.09
CA ILE A 49 -0.93 -2.64 11.68
C ILE A 49 -1.06 -1.20 11.20
N GLU A 50 -0.57 -0.22 11.96
CA GLU A 50 -0.63 1.19 11.59
C GLU A 50 0.07 1.46 10.25
N ARG A 51 1.26 0.89 10.03
CA ARG A 51 2.00 1.03 8.77
C ARG A 51 1.31 0.34 7.59
N LEU A 52 0.73 -0.85 7.80
CA LEU A 52 -0.02 -1.55 6.76
C LEU A 52 -1.32 -0.79 6.43
N GLN A 53 -1.99 -0.23 7.43
CA GLN A 53 -3.18 0.59 7.25
C GLN A 53 -2.84 1.89 6.51
N GLU A 54 -1.74 2.55 6.87
CA GLU A 54 -1.24 3.73 6.17
C GLU A 54 -0.90 3.40 4.72
N SER A 55 -0.18 2.31 4.46
CA SER A 55 0.12 1.84 3.11
C SER A 55 -1.14 1.52 2.32
N ALA A 56 -2.15 0.89 2.95
CA ALA A 56 -3.43 0.60 2.30
C ALA A 56 -4.18 1.88 1.94
N ARG A 57 -4.25 2.85 2.87
CA ARG A 57 -4.83 4.18 2.62
C ARG A 57 -4.13 4.89 1.47
N LEU A 58 -2.81 4.97 1.51
CA LEU A 58 -2.00 5.56 0.43
C LEU A 58 -2.27 4.89 -0.91
N THR A 59 -2.38 3.55 -0.93
CA THR A 59 -2.69 2.80 -2.16
C THR A 59 -4.10 3.13 -2.66
N THR A 60 -5.09 3.23 -1.78
CA THR A 60 -6.45 3.64 -2.16
C THR A 60 -6.49 5.06 -2.71
N GLU A 61 -5.82 6.01 -2.06
CA GLU A 61 -5.72 7.39 -2.52
C GLU A 61 -4.99 7.48 -3.87
N LEU A 62 -3.94 6.69 -4.04
CA LEU A 62 -3.15 6.62 -5.27
C LEU A 62 -3.97 6.05 -6.43
N LEU A 63 -4.74 4.98 -6.18
CA LEU A 63 -5.66 4.44 -7.16
C LEU A 63 -6.74 5.46 -7.53
N ALA A 64 -7.30 6.18 -6.56
CA ALA A 64 -8.29 7.23 -6.83
C ALA A 64 -7.69 8.39 -7.64
N ALA A 65 -6.47 8.83 -7.32
CA ALA A 65 -5.77 9.86 -8.08
C ALA A 65 -5.43 9.39 -9.50
N SER A 66 -5.02 8.14 -9.65
CA SER A 66 -4.75 7.51 -10.95
C SER A 66 -6.01 7.40 -11.80
N MET A 67 -7.15 7.05 -11.21
CA MET A 67 -8.44 7.05 -11.91
C MET A 67 -8.82 8.44 -12.40
N ARG A 68 -8.60 9.49 -11.58
CA ARG A 68 -8.84 10.88 -12.02
C ARG A 68 -7.97 11.26 -13.22
N ALA A 69 -6.71 10.82 -13.24
CA ALA A 69 -5.84 11.00 -14.40
C ALA A 69 -6.42 10.30 -15.63
N CYS A 70 -6.84 9.03 -15.50
CA CYS A 70 -7.49 8.31 -16.58
C CYS A 70 -8.78 8.98 -17.08
N ASP A 71 -9.63 9.49 -16.19
CA ASP A 71 -10.83 10.24 -16.55
C ASP A 71 -10.48 11.57 -17.26
N HIS A 72 -9.38 12.23 -16.88
CA HIS A 72 -8.90 13.45 -17.54
C HIS A 72 -8.48 13.21 -19.00
N TRP A 73 -7.78 12.10 -19.26
CA TRP A 73 -7.31 11.73 -20.60
C TRP A 73 -8.35 10.98 -21.44
N GLY A 74 -9.49 10.60 -20.85
CA GLY A 74 -10.52 9.81 -21.53
C GLY A 74 -10.13 8.35 -21.74
N ASP A 75 -9.29 7.80 -20.84
CA ASP A 75 -8.75 6.45 -20.94
C ASP A 75 -9.85 5.38 -20.91
N SER A 76 -9.66 4.37 -21.77
CA SER A 76 -10.51 3.18 -21.87
C SER A 76 -10.42 2.30 -20.62
N ALA A 77 -11.38 1.37 -20.47
CA ALA A 77 -11.39 0.44 -19.34
C ALA A 77 -10.10 -0.39 -19.21
N GLU A 78 -9.50 -0.77 -20.35
CA GLU A 78 -8.21 -1.49 -20.38
C GLU A 78 -7.06 -0.65 -19.84
N ALA A 79 -6.97 0.63 -20.23
CA ALA A 79 -5.94 1.54 -19.73
C ALA A 79 -6.11 1.82 -18.23
N ARG A 80 -7.36 1.92 -17.75
CA ARG A 80 -7.66 2.04 -16.32
C ARG A 80 -7.20 0.81 -15.53
N GLU A 81 -7.42 -0.39 -16.06
CA GLU A 81 -6.96 -1.62 -15.41
C GLU A 81 -5.43 -1.70 -15.40
N GLN A 82 -4.79 -1.36 -16.52
CA GLN A 82 -3.33 -1.31 -16.61
C GLN A 82 -2.74 -0.33 -15.59
N MET A 83 -3.34 0.85 -15.42
CA MET A 83 -2.96 1.84 -14.42
C MET A 83 -3.09 1.29 -13.00
N ARG A 84 -4.14 0.52 -12.69
CA ARG A 84 -4.27 -0.15 -11.38
C ARG A 84 -3.16 -1.16 -11.15
N GLN A 85 -2.84 -1.97 -12.17
CA GLN A 85 -1.76 -2.94 -12.09
C GLN A 85 -0.41 -2.26 -11.86
N ASP A 86 -0.16 -1.13 -12.53
CA ASP A 86 1.07 -0.34 -12.38
C ASP A 86 1.20 0.23 -10.96
N VAL A 87 0.10 0.74 -10.40
CA VAL A 87 0.03 1.21 -9.00
C VAL A 87 0.31 0.07 -8.01
N LEU A 88 -0.22 -1.13 -8.26
CA LEU A 88 0.04 -2.30 -7.40
C LEU A 88 1.47 -2.82 -7.55
N ALA A 89 2.04 -2.76 -8.75
CA ALA A 89 3.43 -3.10 -9.03
C ALA A 89 4.42 -2.06 -8.47
N THR A 90 3.97 -0.82 -8.28
CA THR A 90 4.79 0.27 -7.73
C THR A 90 5.24 -0.06 -6.30
N PRO A 91 6.55 0.00 -6.00
CA PRO A 91 7.07 -0.23 -4.65
C PRO A 91 6.44 0.72 -3.63
N HIS A 92 6.09 0.20 -2.44
CA HIS A 92 5.40 0.98 -1.39
C HIS A 92 6.07 2.32 -1.04
N HIS A 93 7.41 2.37 -1.06
CA HIS A 93 8.17 3.58 -0.76
C HIS A 93 8.07 4.66 -1.85
N LEU A 94 7.69 4.31 -3.08
CA LEU A 94 7.47 5.25 -4.19
C LEU A 94 6.01 5.68 -4.32
N ARG A 95 5.07 4.92 -3.72
CA ARG A 95 3.63 5.21 -3.83
C ARG A 95 3.26 6.58 -3.26
N ALA A 96 3.92 7.02 -2.18
CA ALA A 96 3.67 8.33 -1.59
C ALA A 96 4.08 9.48 -2.53
N ASP A 97 5.25 9.37 -3.16
CA ASP A 97 5.75 10.36 -4.12
C ASP A 97 4.86 10.40 -5.39
N LEU A 98 4.50 9.22 -5.91
CA LEU A 98 3.59 9.09 -7.05
C LEU A 98 2.20 9.67 -6.74
N LEU A 99 1.70 9.47 -5.52
CA LEU A 99 0.43 10.04 -5.07
C LEU A 99 0.50 11.55 -5.06
N GLU A 100 1.55 12.13 -4.47
CA GLU A 100 1.75 13.58 -4.44
C GLU A 100 1.81 14.17 -5.85
N HIS A 101 2.54 13.52 -6.76
CA HIS A 101 2.61 13.91 -8.16
C HIS A 101 1.23 13.92 -8.83
N LEU A 102 0.47 12.82 -8.72
CA LEU A 102 -0.86 12.70 -9.32
C LEU A 102 -1.87 13.65 -8.68
N GLN A 103 -1.78 13.91 -7.36
CA GLN A 103 -2.62 14.90 -6.69
C GLN A 103 -2.29 16.33 -7.15
N ARG A 104 -1.02 16.64 -7.40
CA ARG A 104 -0.62 17.95 -7.91
C ARG A 104 -1.10 18.19 -9.34
N GLU A 105 -0.98 17.18 -10.21
CA GLU A 105 -1.38 17.26 -11.63
C GLU A 105 -2.91 17.16 -11.80
N TYR A 106 -3.57 16.25 -11.07
CA TYR A 106 -4.98 15.85 -11.30
C TYR A 106 -5.88 15.99 -10.07
N GLY A 107 -5.35 16.35 -8.90
CA GLY A 107 -6.08 16.41 -7.63
C GLY A 107 -6.70 17.77 -7.30
N ARG A 108 -6.53 18.80 -8.14
CA ARG A 108 -7.20 20.09 -7.95
C ARG A 108 -8.62 20.01 -8.51
N PRO A 109 -9.70 20.04 -7.69
CA PRO A 109 -10.98 20.48 -8.22
C PRO A 109 -10.76 21.90 -8.76
N ARG A 110 -11.18 22.15 -10.01
CA ARG A 110 -11.28 23.53 -10.51
C ARG A 110 -11.96 24.34 -9.41
N HIS A 111 -11.25 25.35 -8.89
CA HIS A 111 -11.85 26.29 -7.94
C HIS A 111 -13.16 26.76 -8.54
N ALA A 112 -14.27 26.49 -7.84
CA ALA A 112 -15.53 27.18 -8.08
C ALA A 112 -15.26 28.66 -7.78
N ASP A 113 -15.37 29.49 -8.81
CA ASP A 113 -15.60 30.93 -8.71
C ASP A 113 -17.10 31.16 -8.52
#